data_AF-A0A8S2RDE8-F1
#
_entry.id   AF-A0A8S2RDE8-F1
#
_cell.length_a   1.000
_cell.length_b   1.000
_cell.length_c   1.000
_cell.angle_alpha   90.00
_cell.angle_beta   90.00
_cell.angle_gamma   90.00
#
_symmetry.space_group_name_H-M   'P 1'
#
loop_
_entity.id
_entity.type
_entity.pdbx_description
1 polymer ?
#
loop_
_entity_poly.entity_id
_entity_poly.type
_entity_poly.pdbx_seq_one_letter_code
_entity_poly.pdbx_strand_id
1 'polypeptide(L)' 'LTIANIKEEDIGAYVLSVKNKLGKVDTTSNVKVTAPLNFSKPLDDLNIIQGSNGVLSVDCGGVPKPKLT' A
#
# COMPACT_ATOMS: atom_id res chain seq x y z
N LEU A 1 1.42 -21.70 5.44
CA LEU A 1 1.20 -20.75 4.34
C LEU A 1 2.22 -19.65 4.51
N THR A 2 3.10 -19.45 3.54
CA THR A 2 4.12 -18.40 3.58
C THR A 2 3.96 -17.60 2.29
N ILE A 3 3.70 -16.30 2.41
CA ILE A 3 3.62 -15.38 1.27
C ILE A 3 4.91 -14.56 1.28
N ALA A 4 5.80 -14.83 0.33
CA ALA A 4 7.03 -14.06 0.15
C ALA A 4 6.76 -12.88 -0.80
N ASN A 5 7.42 -11.73 -0.57
CA ASN A 5 7.24 -10.50 -1.35
C ASN A 5 5.79 -10.01 -1.37
N ILE A 6 5.26 -9.69 -0.18
CA ILE A 6 3.88 -9.26 -0.01
C ILE A 6 3.57 -7.99 -0.82
N LYS A 7 2.46 -8.01 -1.56
CA LYS A 7 1.97 -6.89 -2.37
C LYS A 7 0.63 -6.40 -1.87
N GLU A 8 0.20 -5.22 -2.32
CA GLU A 8 -1.15 -4.70 -2.01
C GLU A 8 -2.28 -5.69 -2.37
N GLU A 9 -2.03 -6.53 -3.39
CA GLU A 9 -2.93 -7.59 -3.86
C GLU A 9 -3.15 -8.70 -2.81
N ASP A 10 -2.20 -8.90 -1.89
CA ASP A 10 -2.26 -9.91 -0.82
C ASP A 10 -3.02 -9.42 0.42
N ILE A 11 -3.50 -8.17 0.41
CA ILE A 11 -4.32 -7.64 1.49
C ILE A 11 -5.68 -8.33 1.46
N GLY A 12 -6.03 -9.04 2.53
CA GLY A 12 -7.29 -9.77 2.57
C GLY A 12 -7.47 -10.63 3.81
N ALA A 13 -8.63 -11.27 3.86
CA ALA A 13 -8.95 -12.26 4.90
C ALA A 13 -8.59 -13.66 4.40
N TYR A 14 -7.67 -14.32 5.09
CA TYR A 14 -7.27 -15.69 4.83
C TYR A 14 -8.00 -16.61 5.79
N VAL A 15 -8.71 -17.60 5.26
CA VAL A 15 -9.48 -18.57 6.04
C VAL A 15 -8.78 -19.92 5.98
N LEU A 16 -8.40 -20.44 7.15
CA LEU A 16 -7.88 -21.79 7.33
C LEU A 16 -9.03 -22.71 7.74
N SER A 17 -9.40 -23.64 6.87
CA SER A 17 -10.39 -24.67 7.15
C SER A 17 -9.71 -25.98 7.54
N VAL A 18 -9.94 -26.47 8.75
CA VAL A 18 -9.47 -27.77 9.26
C VAL A 18 -10.68 -28.69 9.40
N LYS A 19 -10.66 -29.83 8.71
CA LYS A 19 -11.74 -30.84 8.79
C LYS A 19 -11.18 -32.17 9.27
N ASN A 20 -11.81 -32.77 10.28
CA ASN A 20 -11.58 -34.15 10.69
C ASN A 20 -12.87 -34.97 10.53
N LYS A 21 -12.84 -36.25 10.91
CA LYS A 21 -14.02 -37.14 10.81
C LYS A 21 -15.21 -36.69 11.68
N LEU A 22 -14.99 -35.85 12.70
CA LEU A 22 -16.01 -35.41 13.66
C LEU A 22 -16.51 -33.97 13.41
N GLY A 23 -15.83 -33.17 12.59
CA GLY A 23 -16.21 -31.77 12.39
C GLY A 23 -15.28 -30.95 11.51
N LYS A 24 -15.64 -29.68 11.34
CA LYS A 24 -14.88 -28.66 10.60
C LYS A 24 -14.72 -27.42 11.48
N VAL A 25 -13.52 -26.88 11.54
CA VAL A 25 -13.17 -25.61 12.19
C VAL A 25 -12.58 -24.69 11.13
N ASP A 26 -13.07 -23.46 11.09
CA ASP A 26 -12.55 -22.41 10.20
C ASP A 26 -11.93 -21.31 11.08
N THR A 27 -10.71 -20.87 10.76
CA THR A 27 -10.00 -19.78 11.44
C THR A 27 -9.65 -18.70 10.43
N THR A 28 -10.04 -17.47 10.70
CA THR A 28 -9.79 -16.33 9.80
C THR A 28 -8.67 -15.46 10.34
N SER A 29 -7.73 -15.06 9.48
CA SER A 29 -6.67 -14.10 9.78
C SER A 29 -6.64 -13.00 8.72
N ASN A 30 -6.58 -11.74 9.15
CA ASN A 30 -6.51 -10.59 8.26
C ASN A 30 -5.05 -10.20 8.01
N VAL A 31 -4.65 -10.23 6.75
CA VAL A 31 -3.34 -9.79 6.30
C VAL A 31 -3.43 -8.31 5.92
N LYS A 32 -2.53 -7.49 6.47
CA LYS A 32 -2.37 -6.08 6.14
C LYS A 32 -0.97 -5.85 5.60
N VAL A 33 -0.86 -5.07 4.55
CA VAL A 33 0.41 -4.66 3.94
C VAL A 33 0.65 -3.20 4.26
N THR A 34 1.86 -2.90 4.70
CA THR A 34 2.34 -1.55 4.95
C THR A 34 3.61 -1.34 4.15
N ALA A 35 3.65 -0.25 3.40
CA ALA A 35 4.82 0.13 2.62
C ALA A 35 5.33 1.49 3.11
N PRO A 36 6.65 1.64 3.30
CA PRO A 36 7.21 2.93 3.69
C PRO A 36 6.93 3.99 2.63
N LEU A 37 6.91 5.26 3.07
CA LEU A 37 6.83 6.40 2.17
C LEU A 37 8.03 6.38 1.23
N ASN A 38 7.76 6.40 -0.07
CA ASN A 38 8.77 6.51 -1.10
C ASN A 38 8.43 7.67 -2.03
N PHE A 39 9.36 8.61 -2.20
CA PHE A 39 9.23 9.68 -3.19
C PHE A 39 9.72 9.14 -4.53
N SER A 40 8.79 8.75 -5.39
CA SER A 40 9.11 8.32 -6.76
C SER A 40 9.58 9.51 -7.61
N LYS A 41 8.99 10.69 -7.37
CA LYS A 41 9.42 11.95 -7.98
C LYS A 41 9.51 13.02 -6.89
N PRO A 42 10.72 13.44 -6.50
CA PRO A 42 10.90 14.54 -5.55
C PRO A 42 10.40 15.85 -6.17
N LEU A 43 10.18 16.84 -5.31
CA LEU A 43 9.87 18.19 -5.76
C LEU A 43 11.14 18.82 -6.33
N ASP A 44 11.07 19.31 -7.57
CA ASP A 44 12.16 20.05 -8.21
C ASP A 44 11.85 21.55 -8.25
N ASP A 45 12.91 22.36 -8.28
CA ASP A 45 12.80 23.82 -8.38
C ASP A 45 12.13 24.22 -9.70
N LEU A 46 11.08 25.03 -9.59
CA LEU A 46 10.32 25.53 -10.74
C LEU A 46 10.60 27.02 -10.96
N ASN A 47 11.33 27.33 -12.03
CA ASN A 47 11.52 28.71 -12.50
C ASN A 47 10.40 29.09 -13.48
N ILE A 48 9.52 30.00 -13.05
CA ILE A 48 8.42 30.53 -13.89
C ILE A 48 8.63 32.00 -14.23
N ILE A 49 8.12 32.39 -15.41
CA ILE A 49 8.13 33.78 -15.86
C ILE A 49 6.98 34.52 -15.18
N GLN A 50 7.19 35.78 -14.80
CA GLN A 50 6.14 36.60 -14.21
C GLN A 50 4.90 36.65 -15.12
N GLY A 51 3.74 36.26 -14.58
CA GLY A 51 2.47 36.17 -15.33
C GLY A 51 2.14 34.76 -15.87
N SER A 52 3.00 33.77 -15.67
CA SER A 52 2.72 32.37 -16.02
C SER A 52 2.34 31.52 -14.81
N ASN A 53 1.60 30.43 -15.05
CA ASN A 53 1.12 29.54 -14.01
C ASN A 53 2.15 28.42 -13.77
N GLY A 54 2.68 28.31 -12.55
CA GLY A 54 3.59 27.24 -12.14
C GLY A 54 2.85 26.12 -11.42
N VAL A 55 3.07 24.87 -11.83
CA VAL A 55 2.54 23.69 -11.14
C VAL A 55 3.70 22.89 -10.57
N LEU A 56 3.78 22.83 -9.25
CA LEU A 56 4.67 21.95 -8.52
C LEU A 56 3.98 20.59 -8.38
N SER A 57 4.63 19.53 -8.85
CA SER A 57 4.10 18.16 -8.77
C SER A 57 5.14 17.26 -8.12
N VAL A 58 4.70 16.50 -7.12
CA VAL A 58 5.49 15.51 -6.39
C VAL A 58 4.75 14.18 -6.43
N ASP A 59 5.45 13.10 -6.71
CA ASP A 59 4.87 11.75 -6.74
C ASP A 59 5.42 10.96 -5.56
N CYS A 60 4.55 10.62 -4.62
CA CYS A 60 4.87 9.80 -3.46
C CYS A 60 3.99 8.55 -3.41
N GLY A 61 4.62 7.40 -3.21
CA GLY A 61 3.97 6.12 -2.94
C GLY A 61 4.08 5.75 -1.46
N GLY A 62 3.14 4.95 -0.97
CA GLY A 62 3.15 4.46 0.41
C GLY A 62 1.79 3.90 0.80
N VAL A 63 1.80 2.95 1.73
CA VAL A 63 0.57 2.34 2.28
C VAL A 63 0.61 2.46 3.81
N PRO A 64 -0.35 3.18 4.43
CA PRO A 64 -1.49 3.88 3.83
C PRO A 64 -1.09 5.13 3.03
N LYS A 65 -1.98 5.60 2.14
CA LYS A 65 -1.70 6.75 1.26
C LYS A 65 -1.13 7.93 2.05
N PRO A 66 0.06 8.42 1.69
CA PRO A 66 0.69 9.51 2.42
C PRO A 66 -0.10 10.81 2.26
N LYS A 67 -0.13 11.61 3.32
CA LYS A 67 -0.74 12.95 3.31
C LYS A 67 0.33 13.98 2.94
N LEU A 68 0.18 14.61 1.78
CA LEU A 68 0.95 15.79 1.39
C LEU A 68 0.41 16.99 2.19
N THR A 69 1.28 17.64 2.98
CA THR A 69 0.95 18.81 3.81
C THR A 69 1.95 19.91 3.56
#